data_AF-A0A0R2HAG0-F1
#
_entry.id   AF-A0A0R2HAG0-F1
#
_cell.length_a   1.000
_cell.length_b   1.000
_cell.length_c   1.000
_cell.angle_alpha   90.00
_cell.angle_beta   90.00
_cell.angle_gamma   90.00
#
_symmetry.space_group_name_H-M   'P 1'
#
loop_
_entity.id
_entity.type
_entity.pdbx_description
1 polymer ?
#
loop_
_entity_poly.entity_id
_entity_poly.type
_entity_poly.pdbx_seq_one_letter_code
_entity_poly.pdbx_strand_id
1 'polypeptide(L)'
;MFMKIHEVKEKCYLETLEESITNVEMVINHLEKLALREGEFASHILRKDRIISILHLELALASYCVLLRKMRENQMIIYNDKLRADINSIIHSNRFEYFGSYIIVHSQKGKEEVDLHSLLRYGKSILKENEA
;
A
#
# COMPACT_ATOMS: atom_id res chain seq x y z
N MET A 1 36.14 3.00 -1.66
CA MET A 1 35.30 3.45 -0.53
C MET A 1 34.26 2.37 -0.30
N PHE A 2 34.38 1.57 0.75
CA PHE A 2 33.39 0.53 1.06
C PHE A 2 32.24 1.20 1.83
N MET A 3 31.03 1.23 1.25
CA MET A 3 29.84 1.61 2.01
C MET A 3 29.69 0.64 3.20
N LYS A 4 29.33 1.16 4.36
CA LYS A 4 29.08 0.30 5.52
C LYS A 4 27.83 -0.54 5.25
N ILE A 5 27.81 -1.78 5.74
CA ILE A 5 26.66 -2.70 5.58
C ILE A 5 25.33 -2.06 6.00
N HIS A 6 25.37 -1.18 7.01
CA HIS A 6 24.22 -0.40 7.45
C HIS A 6 23.67 0.54 6.36
N GLU A 7 24.54 1.35 5.75
CA GLU A 7 24.16 2.30 4.69
C GLU A 7 23.62 1.58 3.45
N VAL A 8 24.21 0.43 3.09
CA VAL A 8 23.72 -0.41 1.99
C VAL A 8 22.33 -0.97 2.30
N LYS A 9 22.12 -1.42 3.54
CA LYS A 9 20.83 -1.93 3.99
C LYS A 9 19.76 -0.85 3.92
N GLU A 10 20.03 0.34 4.47
CA GLU A 10 19.06 1.45 4.47
C GLU A 10 18.66 1.85 3.06
N LYS A 11 19.64 2.01 2.16
CA LYS A 11 19.39 2.31 0.74
C LYS A 11 18.50 1.27 0.08
N CYS A 12 18.75 -0.01 0.32
CA CYS A 12 17.94 -1.11 -0.22
C CYS A 12 16.48 -1.04 0.24
N TYR A 13 16.23 -0.72 1.52
CA TYR A 13 14.86 -0.54 2.01
C TYR A 13 14.18 0.68 1.38
N LEU A 14 14.88 1.79 1.17
CA LEU A 14 14.34 3.00 0.55
C LEU A 14 13.98 2.77 -0.93
N GLU A 15 14.87 2.13 -1.69
CA GLU A 15 14.61 1.74 -3.09
C GLU A 15 13.38 0.82 -3.18
N THR A 16 13.32 -0.20 -2.32
CA THR A 16 12.15 -1.12 -2.25
C THR A 16 10.87 -0.39 -1.85
N LEU A 17 10.97 0.63 -0.98
CA LEU A 17 9.82 1.43 -0.55
C LEU A 17 9.27 2.28 -1.70
N GLU A 18 10.15 2.92 -2.48
CA GLU A 18 9.79 3.68 -3.67
C GLU A 18 9.11 2.80 -4.73
N GLU A 19 9.69 1.64 -5.03
CA GLU A 19 9.10 0.65 -5.94
C GLU A 19 7.71 0.20 -5.46
N SER A 20 7.58 -0.08 -4.16
CA SER A 20 6.31 -0.53 -3.58
C SER A 20 5.23 0.56 -3.63
N ILE A 21 5.58 1.82 -3.37
CA ILE A 21 4.65 2.96 -3.49
C ILE A 21 4.19 3.10 -4.94
N THR A 22 5.14 3.10 -5.88
CA THR A 22 4.86 3.22 -7.31
C THR A 22 3.92 2.10 -7.78
N ASN A 23 4.14 0.87 -7.31
CA ASN A 23 3.28 -0.27 -7.63
C ASN A 23 1.83 -0.06 -7.14
N VAL A 24 1.65 0.37 -5.88
CA VAL A 24 0.31 0.66 -5.34
C VAL A 24 -0.38 1.75 -6.17
N GLU A 25 0.33 2.83 -6.50
CA GLU A 25 -0.22 3.94 -7.30
C GLU A 25 -0.60 3.51 -8.71
N MET A 26 0.20 2.66 -9.35
CA MET A 26 -0.14 2.11 -10.66
C MET A 26 -1.45 1.32 -10.64
N VAL A 27 -1.67 0.51 -9.59
CA VAL A 27 -2.90 -0.28 -9.44
C VAL A 27 -4.11 0.62 -9.16
N ILE A 28 -3.96 1.64 -8.29
CA ILE A 28 -5.02 2.63 -8.02
C ILE A 28 -5.39 3.37 -9.32
N ASN A 29 -4.41 3.87 -10.06
CA ASN A 29 -4.63 4.54 -11.35
C ASN A 29 -5.32 3.64 -12.36
N HIS A 30 -5.03 2.33 -12.35
CA HIS A 30 -5.71 1.37 -13.21
C HIS A 30 -7.19 1.19 -12.80
N LEU A 31 -7.47 1.09 -11.49
CA LEU A 31 -8.83 1.01 -10.96
C LEU A 31 -9.66 2.26 -11.29
N GLU A 32 -9.08 3.45 -11.18
CA GLU A 32 -9.74 4.71 -11.57
C GLU A 32 -10.09 4.72 -13.06
N LYS A 33 -9.17 4.28 -13.92
CA LYS A 33 -9.42 4.16 -15.37
C LYS A 33 -10.52 3.14 -15.69
N LEU A 34 -10.63 2.05 -14.93
CA LEU A 34 -11.71 1.07 -15.09
C LEU A 34 -13.06 1.67 -14.68
N ALA A 35 -13.10 2.48 -13.60
CA ALA A 35 -14.32 3.16 -13.17
C ALA A 35 -14.83 4.16 -14.22
N LEU A 36 -13.93 4.87 -14.92
CA LEU A 36 -14.29 5.78 -16.01
C LEU A 36 -14.87 5.07 -17.25
N ARG A 37 -14.61 3.77 -17.41
CA ARG A 37 -15.10 2.94 -18.52
C ARG A 37 -16.42 2.24 -18.24
N GLU A 38 -17.01 2.44 -17.04
CA GLU A 38 -18.34 1.94 -16.71
C GLU A 38 -19.39 2.58 -17.63
N GLY A 39 -19.72 1.90 -18.73
CA GLY A 39 -20.65 2.36 -19.77
C GLY A 39 -20.24 2.00 -21.20
N GLU A 40 -18.95 1.78 -21.45
CA GLU A 40 -18.40 1.53 -22.80
C GLU A 40 -18.23 0.04 -23.14
N PHE A 41 -18.17 -0.83 -22.12
CA PHE A 41 -17.92 -2.26 -22.28
C PHE A 41 -19.00 -3.12 -21.63
N ALA A 42 -19.08 -4.38 -22.04
CA ALA A 42 -19.99 -5.35 -21.45
C ALA A 42 -19.73 -5.49 -19.93
N SER A 43 -20.79 -5.34 -19.13
CA SER A 43 -20.73 -5.27 -17.66
C SER A 43 -20.01 -6.44 -16.99
N HIS A 44 -20.03 -7.63 -17.60
CA HIS A 44 -19.37 -8.82 -17.07
C HIS A 44 -17.83 -8.79 -17.22
N ILE A 45 -17.30 -8.17 -18.28
CA ILE A 45 -15.85 -8.05 -18.52
C ILE A 45 -15.27 -7.03 -17.54
N LEU A 46 -15.88 -5.84 -17.45
CA LEU A 46 -15.49 -4.79 -16.51
C LEU A 46 -15.53 -5.28 -15.05
N ARG A 47 -16.53 -6.10 -14.71
CA ARG A 47 -16.64 -6.67 -13.36
C ARG A 47 -15.49 -7.63 -13.03
N LYS A 48 -15.08 -8.48 -13.97
CA LYS A 48 -13.95 -9.40 -13.77
C LYS A 48 -12.63 -8.64 -13.63
N ASP A 49 -12.36 -7.69 -14.53
CA ASP A 49 -11.13 -6.90 -14.50
C ASP A 49 -11.02 -6.03 -13.24
N ARG A 50 -12.16 -5.47 -12.79
CA ARG A 50 -12.25 -4.74 -11.53
C ARG A 50 -11.94 -5.63 -10.33
N ILE A 51 -12.50 -6.84 -10.26
CA ILE A 51 -12.20 -7.78 -9.17
C ILE A 51 -10.71 -8.13 -9.14
N ILE A 52 -10.12 -8.48 -10.29
CA ILE A 52 -8.68 -8.78 -10.39
C ILE A 52 -7.84 -7.60 -9.93
N SER A 53 -8.20 -6.39 -10.35
CA SER A 53 -7.47 -5.17 -9.98
C SER A 53 -7.58 -4.84 -8.48
N ILE A 54 -8.72 -5.11 -7.85
CA ILE A 54 -8.87 -4.99 -6.39
C ILE A 54 -7.99 -6.00 -5.66
N LEU A 55 -7.91 -7.26 -6.14
CA LEU A 55 -7.03 -8.27 -5.56
C LEU A 55 -5.55 -7.89 -5.72
N HIS A 56 -5.16 -7.32 -6.87
CA HIS A 56 -3.81 -6.77 -7.04
C HIS A 56 -3.53 -5.62 -6.07
N LEU A 57 -4.52 -4.76 -5.80
CA LEU A 57 -4.38 -3.68 -4.84
C LEU A 57 -4.18 -4.22 -3.42
N GLU A 58 -4.95 -5.23 -3.02
CA GLU A 58 -4.79 -5.91 -1.73
C GLU A 58 -3.37 -6.48 -1.57
N LEU A 59 -2.85 -7.20 -2.57
CA LEU A 59 -1.50 -7.77 -2.53
C LEU A 59 -0.40 -6.70 -2.51
N ALA A 60 -0.57 -5.63 -3.29
CA ALA A 60 0.39 -4.52 -3.33
C ALA A 60 0.45 -3.79 -1.99
N LEU A 61 -0.71 -3.49 -1.38
CA LEU A 61 -0.79 -2.85 -0.07
C LEU A 61 -0.28 -3.75 1.06
N ALA A 62 -0.56 -5.05 1.02
CA ALA A 62 -0.02 -5.99 2.00
C ALA A 62 1.51 -6.02 1.96
N SER A 63 2.10 -6.08 0.75
CA SER A 63 3.56 -6.06 0.55
C SER A 63 4.17 -4.75 1.08
N TYR A 64 3.57 -3.62 0.73
CA TYR A 64 3.95 -2.30 1.24
C TYR A 64 3.88 -2.22 2.77
N CYS A 65 2.81 -2.71 3.38
CA CYS A 65 2.61 -2.69 4.83
C CYS A 65 3.62 -3.59 5.57
N VAL A 66 3.94 -4.76 5.02
CA VAL A 66 4.99 -5.64 5.55
C VAL A 66 6.36 -4.96 5.50
N LEU A 67 6.66 -4.25 4.40
CA LEU A 67 7.90 -3.49 4.28
C LEU A 67 8.00 -2.40 5.35
N LEU A 68 6.97 -1.57 5.53
CA LEU A 68 6.93 -0.55 6.59
C LEU A 68 7.11 -1.17 7.98
N ARG A 69 6.47 -2.32 8.25
CA ARG A 69 6.65 -3.04 9.51
C ARG A 69 8.09 -3.50 9.70
N LYS A 70 8.74 -4.02 8.64
CA LYS A 70 10.14 -4.44 8.67
C LYS A 70 11.09 -3.26 8.89
N MET A 71 10.87 -2.13 8.24
CA MET A 71 11.65 -0.91 8.44
C MET A 71 11.55 -0.42 9.90
N ARG A 72 10.34 -0.46 10.48
CA ARG A 72 10.12 -0.11 11.89
C ARG A 72 10.78 -1.09 12.86
N GLU A 73 10.74 -2.39 12.59
CA GLU A 73 11.47 -3.41 13.38
C GLU A 73 12.99 -3.21 13.34
N ASN A 74 13.52 -2.70 12.22
CA ASN A 74 14.93 -2.33 12.08
C ASN A 74 15.24 -0.92 12.64
N GLN A 75 14.29 -0.26 13.32
CA GLN A 75 14.44 1.08 13.89
C GLN A 75 14.72 2.19 12.86
N MET A 76 14.43 1.96 11.59
CA MET A 76 14.65 2.94 10.52
C MET A 76 13.55 4.00 10.45
N ILE A 77 12.34 3.66 10.89
CA ILE A 77 11.17 4.55 10.84
C ILE A 77 10.34 4.42 12.12
N ILE A 78 9.54 5.45 12.42
CA ILE A 78 8.62 5.47 13.54
C ILE A 78 7.25 5.92 13.03
N TYR A 79 6.20 5.18 13.36
CA TYR A 79 4.82 5.56 13.08
C TYR A 79 3.94 5.47 14.33
N ASN A 80 2.86 6.25 14.32
CA ASN A 80 1.90 6.31 15.43
C ASN A 80 1.02 5.05 15.53
N ASP A 81 0.26 4.94 16.61
CA ASP A 81 -0.62 3.80 16.86
C ASP A 81 -1.75 3.65 15.85
N LYS A 82 -2.22 4.74 15.25
CA LYS A 82 -3.25 4.70 14.20
C LYS A 82 -2.72 4.02 12.95
N LEU A 83 -1.55 4.45 12.45
CA LEU A 83 -0.92 3.82 11.29
C LEU A 83 -0.52 2.37 11.58
N ARG A 84 -0.09 2.08 12.82
CA ARG A 84 0.15 0.70 13.26
C ARG A 84 -1.10 -0.16 13.16
N ALA A 85 -2.26 0.36 13.53
CA ALA A 85 -3.52 -0.37 13.40
C ALA A 85 -3.85 -0.61 11.92
N ASP A 86 -3.76 0.43 11.09
CA ASP A 86 -4.05 0.38 9.65
C ASP A 86 -3.12 -0.60 8.90
N ILE A 87 -1.82 -0.61 9.21
CA ILE A 87 -0.86 -1.57 8.66
C ILE A 87 -1.25 -3.00 9.04
N ASN A 88 -1.60 -3.25 10.31
CA ASN A 88 -1.94 -4.60 10.76
C ASN A 88 -3.29 -5.07 10.21
N SER A 89 -4.25 -4.17 10.03
CA SER A 89 -5.56 -4.52 9.48
C SER A 89 -5.45 -4.93 8.01
N ILE A 90 -4.57 -4.28 7.23
CA ILE A 90 -4.25 -4.67 5.86
C ILE A 90 -3.49 -6.00 5.81
N ILE A 91 -2.46 -6.19 6.64
CA ILE A 91 -1.67 -7.44 6.64
C ILE A 91 -2.53 -8.66 6.99
N HIS A 92 -3.55 -8.47 7.83
CA HIS A 92 -4.41 -9.53 8.34
C HIS A 92 -5.84 -9.45 7.78
N SER A 93 -6.03 -8.84 6.61
CA SER A 93 -7.33 -8.78 5.96
C SER A 93 -7.77 -10.16 5.48
N ASN A 94 -9.01 -10.54 5.81
CA ASN A 94 -9.69 -11.70 5.22
C ASN A 94 -10.60 -11.29 4.07
N ARG A 95 -11.03 -10.03 4.07
CA ARG A 95 -11.86 -9.43 3.03
C ARG A 95 -11.43 -7.98 2.85
N PHE A 96 -11.32 -7.59 1.59
CA PHE A 96 -10.83 -6.29 1.16
C PHE A 96 -11.82 -5.67 0.19
N GLU A 97 -12.25 -4.45 0.50
CA GLU A 97 -13.21 -3.69 -0.31
C GLU A 97 -12.66 -2.29 -0.60
N TYR A 98 -12.62 -1.93 -1.88
CA TYR A 98 -12.09 -0.66 -2.36
C TYR A 98 -13.20 0.33 -2.72
N PHE A 99 -13.10 1.56 -2.20
CA PHE A 99 -14.09 2.62 -2.38
C PHE A 99 -13.49 3.91 -2.97
N GLY A 100 -12.35 3.81 -3.68
CA GLY A 100 -11.69 4.97 -4.28
C GLY A 100 -10.62 5.57 -3.36
N SER A 101 -11.04 6.41 -2.42
CA SER A 101 -10.13 7.11 -1.50
C SER A 101 -9.76 6.30 -0.26
N TYR A 102 -10.57 5.30 0.09
CA TYR A 102 -10.36 4.45 1.26
C TYR A 102 -10.66 2.99 0.93
N ILE A 103 -10.21 2.12 1.82
CA ILE A 103 -10.51 0.70 1.81
C ILE A 103 -11.20 0.31 3.12
N ILE A 104 -12.03 -0.71 3.03
CA ILE A 104 -12.56 -1.39 4.20
C ILE A 104 -11.94 -2.78 4.22
N VAL A 105 -11.24 -3.07 5.31
CA VAL A 105 -10.67 -4.38 5.57
C VAL A 105 -11.43 -5.04 6.71
N HIS A 106 -11.72 -6.33 6.54
CA HIS A 106 -12.30 -7.14 7.59
C HIS A 106 -11.23 -8.08 8.12
N SER A 107 -10.82 -7.87 9.36
CA SER A 107 -9.86 -8.71 10.08
C SER A 107 -10.59 -9.52 11.15
N GLN A 108 -9.86 -10.38 11.88
CA GLN A 108 -10.42 -11.05 13.07
C GLN A 108 -10.89 -10.07 14.15
N LYS A 109 -10.40 -8.82 14.13
CA LYS A 109 -10.78 -7.78 15.10
C LYS A 109 -12.04 -7.02 14.69
N GLY A 110 -12.51 -7.20 13.46
CA GLY A 110 -13.71 -6.58 12.94
C GLY A 110 -13.46 -5.80 11.65
N LYS A 111 -14.33 -4.82 11.41
CA LYS A 111 -14.35 -3.97 10.22
C LYS A 111 -13.53 -2.71 10.49
N GLU A 112 -12.50 -2.48 9.69
CA GLU A 112 -11.59 -1.34 9.84
C GLU A 112 -11.55 -0.54 8.53
N GLU A 113 -11.71 0.78 8.64
CA GLU A 113 -11.58 1.70 7.52
C GLU A 113 -10.15 2.26 7.51
N VAL A 114 -9.50 2.17 6.35
CA VAL A 114 -8.13 2.65 6.14
C VAL A 114 -8.11 3.67 5.00
N ASP A 115 -7.60 4.85 5.31
CA ASP A 115 -7.36 5.92 4.35
C ASP A 115 -6.07 5.63 3.57
N LEU A 116 -6.21 5.34 2.28
CA LEU A 116 -5.10 5.02 1.39
C LEU A 116 -4.17 6.21 1.17
N HIS A 117 -4.73 7.42 1.11
CA HIS A 117 -3.96 8.62 0.85
C HIS A 117 -3.06 8.97 2.05
N SER A 118 -3.60 8.86 3.27
CA SER A 118 -2.82 9.04 4.49
C SER A 118 -1.70 7.99 4.63
N LEU A 119 -2.01 6.73 4.30
CA LEU A 119 -1.04 5.63 4.33
C LEU A 119 0.11 5.86 3.33
N LEU A 120 -0.20 6.18 2.07
CA LEU A 120 0.82 6.44 1.04
C LEU A 120 1.61 7.73 1.29
N ARG A 121 0.95 8.77 1.81
CA ARG A 121 1.64 10.03 2.20
C ARG A 121 2.75 9.77 3.20
N TYR A 122 2.54 8.86 4.15
CA TYR A 122 3.56 8.48 5.12
C TYR A 122 4.76 7.78 4.45
N GLY A 123 4.53 6.85 3.52
CA GLY A 123 5.62 6.25 2.74
C GLY A 123 6.44 7.30 1.99
N LYS A 124 5.76 8.26 1.35
CA LYS A 124 6.42 9.35 0.62
C LYS A 124 7.17 10.33 1.52
N SER A 125 6.73 10.57 2.76
CA SER A 125 7.47 11.44 3.68
C SER A 125 8.81 10.80 4.08
N ILE A 126 8.84 9.47 4.28
CA ILE A 126 10.09 8.75 4.54
C ILE A 126 11.09 8.95 3.40
N LEU A 127 10.65 8.80 2.13
CA LEU A 127 11.54 8.99 0.99
C LEU A 127 12.09 10.43 0.93
N LYS A 128 11.21 11.43 1.09
CA LYS A 128 11.60 12.85 1.07
C LYS A 128 12.60 13.21 2.18
N GLU A 129 12.43 12.66 3.37
CA GLU A 129 13.35 12.89 4.50
C GLU A 129 14.74 12.30 4.26
N ASN A 130 14.87 11.29 3.39
CA ASN A 130 16.13 10.61 3.09
C ASN A 130 16.75 11.03 1.73
N GLU A 131 16.09 11.91 0.98
CA GLU A 131 16.62 12.55 -0.23
C GLU A 131 17.35 13.88 0.07
N ALA A 132 17.21 14.41 1.30
CA ALA A 132 17.80 15.67 1.77
C ALA A 132 19.12 15.46 2.51
#